data_AF-A0A7J6V974-F1
#
_entry.id   AF-A0A7J6V974-F1
#
_cell.length_a   1.000
_cell.length_b   1.000
_cell.length_c   1.000
_cell.angle_alpha   90.00
_cell.angle_beta   90.00
_cell.angle_gamma   90.00
#
_symmetry.space_group_name_H-M   'P 1'
#
loop_
_entity.id
_entity.type
_entity.pdbx_description
1 polymer ?
#
loop_
_entity_poly.entity_id
_entity_poly.type
_entity_poly.pdbx_seq_one_letter_code
_entity_poly.pdbx_strand_id
1 'polypeptide(L)'
;MVCSCGEARIVVFTTNHVDKLDPTLIRRGRMDMHIELSYCSYEAFTVLAKNYLDIDSHPLFNEIGELLKTKNITPADVAEVLICNTTESKVSRATGRLEELTAQYFLKY
;
A
#
# COMPACT_ATOMS: atom_id res chain seq x y z
N MET A 1 -39.29 2.38 27.36
CA MET A 1 -38.60 3.68 27.50
C MET A 1 -37.11 3.37 27.55
N VAL A 2 -36.23 3.66 26.60
CA VAL A 2 -36.24 4.47 25.36
C VAL A 2 -35.45 3.66 24.32
N CYS A 3 -35.99 3.42 23.12
CA CYS A 3 -35.20 2.87 22.01
C CYS A 3 -34.60 4.08 21.29
N SER A 4 -33.34 4.41 21.54
CA SER A 4 -32.64 5.39 20.74
C SER A 4 -32.33 4.74 19.40
N CYS A 5 -33.15 5.01 18.38
CA CYS A 5 -32.74 4.86 16.99
C CYS A 5 -31.68 5.94 16.73
N GLY A 6 -30.47 5.69 17.23
CA GLY A 6 -29.32 6.54 16.99
C GLY A 6 -28.92 6.38 15.53
N GLU A 7 -28.69 7.50 14.84
CA GLU A 7 -28.10 7.51 13.51
C GLU A 7 -26.89 6.57 13.50
N ALA A 8 -26.88 5.61 12.58
CA ALA A 8 -25.73 4.73 12.41
C ALA A 8 -24.54 5.59 11.97
N ARG A 9 -23.52 5.68 12.82
CA ARG A 9 -22.30 6.45 12.57
C ARG A 9 -21.11 5.50 12.49
N ILE A 10 -20.31 5.64 11.44
CA ILE A 10 -19.02 4.98 11.29
C ILE A 10 -17.94 6.02 11.58
N VAL A 11 -17.00 5.70 12.46
CA VAL A 11 -15.85 6.57 12.78
C VAL A 11 -14.58 5.79 12.47
N VAL A 12 -13.67 6.39 11.71
CA VAL A 12 -12.39 5.80 11.33
C VAL A 12 -11.26 6.55 12.04
N PHE A 13 -10.40 5.80 12.71
CA PHE A 13 -9.18 6.31 13.34
C PHE A 13 -7.97 5.66 12.69
N THR A 14 -6.87 6.40 12.55
CA THR A 14 -5.61 5.92 11.99
C THR A 14 -4.48 6.22 12.96
N THR A 15 -3.58 5.28 13.20
CA THR A 15 -2.36 5.48 14.00
C THR A 15 -1.22 4.67 13.41
N ASN A 16 0.00 5.23 13.48
CA ASN A 16 1.23 4.48 13.17
C ASN A 16 1.78 3.74 14.42
N HIS A 17 1.23 4.02 15.61
CA HIS A 17 1.71 3.52 16.89
C HIS A 17 0.53 3.07 17.75
N VAL A 18 0.01 1.87 17.50
CA VAL A 18 -1.12 1.30 18.25
C VAL A 18 -0.76 1.02 19.72
N ASP A 19 0.52 0.73 19.98
CA ASP A 19 1.10 0.47 21.30
C ASP A 19 1.08 1.69 22.23
N LYS A 20 1.00 2.90 21.66
CA LYS A 20 0.94 4.16 22.42
C LYS A 20 -0.49 4.58 22.78
N LEU A 21 -1.50 3.87 22.28
CA LEU A 21 -2.90 4.17 22.60
C LEU A 21 -3.27 3.61 23.97
N ASP A 22 -4.13 4.35 24.68
CA ASP A 22 -4.73 3.88 25.91
C ASP A 22 -5.57 2.60 25.62
N PRO A 23 -5.31 1.47 26.29
CA PRO A 23 -6.06 0.22 26.11
C PRO A 23 -7.59 0.38 26.27
N THR A 24 -8.05 1.38 27.02
CA THR A 24 -9.46 1.67 27.21
C THR A 24 -10.16 2.25 25.97
N LEU A 25 -9.38 2.81 25.02
CA LEU A 25 -9.87 3.33 23.74
C LEU A 25 -10.06 2.23 22.70
N ILE A 26 -9.15 1.24 22.68
CA ILE A 26 -9.13 0.14 21.69
C ILE A 26 -10.05 -1.03 22.07
N ARG A 27 -10.81 -0.92 23.16
CA ARG A 27 -11.74 -1.97 23.58
C ARG A 27 -13.00 -1.98 22.72
N ARG A 28 -13.61 -3.17 22.61
CA ARG A 28 -14.93 -3.34 21.96
C ARG A 28 -15.98 -2.40 22.55
N GLY A 29 -16.84 -1.87 21.68
CA GLY A 29 -17.80 -0.79 21.96
C GLY A 29 -17.24 0.61 21.78
N ARG A 30 -15.94 0.75 21.47
CA ARG A 30 -15.27 2.01 21.08
C ARG A 30 -14.57 1.85 19.73
N MET A 31 -13.67 0.88 19.63
CA MET A 31 -13.02 0.47 18.38
C MET A 31 -13.25 -1.03 18.20
N ASP A 32 -14.20 -1.39 17.33
CA ASP A 32 -14.63 -2.78 17.17
C ASP A 32 -13.81 -3.54 16.12
N MET A 33 -13.26 -2.81 15.14
CA MET A 33 -12.49 -3.37 14.02
C MET A 33 -11.09 -2.76 13.98
N HIS A 34 -10.07 -3.62 13.96
CA HIS A 34 -8.67 -3.22 13.82
C HIS A 34 -8.11 -3.85 12.55
N ILE A 35 -7.60 -3.00 11.66
CA ILE A 35 -6.98 -3.42 10.39
C ILE A 35 -5.58 -2.85 10.39
N GLU A 36 -4.59 -3.74 10.25
CA GLU A 36 -3.20 -3.34 10.04
C GLU A 36 -2.98 -3.03 8.57
N LEU A 37 -2.49 -1.82 8.27
CA LEU A 37 -2.06 -1.43 6.94
C LEU A 37 -0.56 -1.69 6.81
N SER A 38 -0.21 -2.91 6.40
CA SER A 38 1.18 -3.36 6.30
C SER A 38 1.92 -2.78 5.10
N TYR A 39 3.21 -3.11 4.99
CA TYR A 39 4.02 -2.85 3.80
C TYR A 39 3.48 -3.58 2.56
N CYS A 40 3.96 -3.14 1.39
CA CYS A 40 3.51 -3.61 0.08
C CYS A 40 3.90 -5.07 -0.13
N SER A 41 2.91 -5.95 -0.20
CA SER A 41 3.12 -7.34 -0.59
C SER A 41 3.24 -7.47 -2.11
N TYR A 42 3.69 -8.63 -2.57
CA TYR A 42 3.71 -8.93 -4.00
C TYR A 42 2.31 -8.84 -4.63
N GLU A 43 1.29 -9.32 -3.93
CA GLU A 43 -0.12 -9.24 -4.36
C GLU A 43 -0.58 -7.79 -4.45
N ALA A 44 -0.27 -6.95 -3.45
CA ALA A 44 -0.57 -5.53 -3.51
C ALA A 44 0.13 -4.86 -4.70
N PHE A 45 1.41 -5.17 -4.94
CA PHE A 45 2.15 -4.68 -6.09
C PHE A 45 1.52 -5.09 -7.43
N THR A 46 1.12 -6.35 -7.61
CA THR A 46 0.49 -6.79 -8.88
C THR A 46 -0.82 -6.04 -9.15
N VAL A 47 -1.61 -5.77 -8.11
CA VAL A 47 -2.81 -4.93 -8.21
C VAL A 47 -2.44 -3.49 -8.60
N LEU A 48 -1.40 -2.90 -8.01
CA LEU A 48 -0.93 -1.55 -8.35
C LEU A 48 -0.40 -1.49 -9.80
N ALA A 49 0.40 -2.48 -10.22
CA ALA A 49 0.93 -2.58 -11.57
C ALA A 49 -0.18 -2.69 -12.61
N LYS A 50 -1.21 -3.51 -12.34
CA LYS A 50 -2.41 -3.57 -13.17
C LYS A 50 -3.16 -2.24 -13.20
N ASN A 51 -3.41 -1.62 -12.06
CA ASN A 51 -4.20 -0.40 -11.98
C ASN A 51 -3.52 0.82 -12.62
N TYR A 52 -2.20 0.94 -12.50
CA TYR A 52 -1.45 2.11 -13.00
C TYR A 52 -0.81 1.91 -14.36
N LEU A 53 -0.45 0.67 -14.73
CA LEU A 53 0.27 0.37 -15.98
C LEU A 53 -0.48 -0.57 -16.91
N ASP A 54 -1.59 -1.18 -16.48
CA ASP A 54 -2.36 -2.20 -17.21
C ASP A 54 -1.52 -3.45 -17.57
N ILE A 55 -0.68 -3.89 -16.62
CA ILE A 55 0.21 -5.05 -16.77
C ILE A 55 -0.18 -6.14 -15.77
N ASP A 56 -0.47 -7.33 -16.29
CA ASP A 56 -0.74 -8.52 -15.46
C ASP A 56 0.53 -9.36 -15.20
N SER A 57 1.56 -9.25 -16.03
CA SER A 57 2.81 -10.01 -15.87
C SER A 57 4.00 -9.31 -16.55
N HIS A 58 5.17 -9.37 -15.91
CA HIS A 58 6.44 -8.90 -16.46
C HIS A 58 7.61 -9.73 -15.90
N PRO A 59 8.71 -9.97 -16.65
CA PRO A 59 9.87 -10.71 -16.14
C PRO A 59 10.44 -10.18 -14.82
N LEU A 60 10.40 -8.85 -14.64
CA LEU A 60 10.86 -8.16 -13.42
C LEU A 60 9.94 -8.33 -12.20
N PHE A 61 8.72 -8.88 -12.35
CA PHE A 61 7.82 -9.05 -11.21
C PHE A 61 8.43 -9.98 -10.15
N ASN A 62 9.16 -11.01 -10.57
CA ASN A 62 9.83 -11.90 -9.64
C ASN A 62 10.91 -11.14 -8.84
N GLU A 63 11.72 -10.33 -9.51
CA GLU A 63 12.77 -9.54 -8.86
C GLU A 63 12.18 -8.50 -7.89
N ILE A 64 11.11 -7.81 -8.30
CA ILE A 64 10.38 -6.88 -7.44
C ILE A 64 9.73 -7.62 -6.28
N GLY A 65 9.20 -8.82 -6.49
CA GLY A 65 8.66 -9.67 -5.43
C GLY A 65 9.71 -10.01 -4.36
N GLU A 66 10.94 -10.34 -4.77
CA GLU A 66 12.04 -10.58 -3.83
C GLU A 66 12.51 -9.29 -3.13
N LEU A 67 12.52 -8.16 -3.85
CA LEU A 67 12.79 -6.84 -3.25
C LEU A 67 11.78 -6.50 -2.16
N LEU A 68 10.48 -6.67 -2.44
CA LEU A 68 9.38 -6.40 -1.50
C LEU A 68 9.42 -7.30 -0.25
N LYS A 69 9.97 -8.51 -0.36
CA LYS A 69 10.22 -9.39 0.80
C LYS A 69 11.41 -8.92 1.64
N THR A 70 12.42 -8.36 0.99
CA THR A 70 13.69 -7.97 1.65
C THR A 70 13.61 -6.55 2.24
N LYS A 71 12.79 -5.69 1.66
CA LYS A 71 12.68 -4.26 2.01
C LYS A 71 11.25 -3.92 2.39
N ASN A 72 11.11 -3.18 3.48
CA ASN A 72 9.82 -2.64 3.93
C ASN A 72 9.45 -1.40 3.11
N ILE A 73 8.75 -1.61 1.99
CA ILE A 73 8.31 -0.54 1.07
C ILE A 73 6.80 -0.35 1.23
N THR A 74 6.31 0.88 1.34
CA THR A 74 4.87 1.10 1.48
C THR A 74 4.17 1.01 0.12
N PRO A 75 2.88 0.62 0.07
CA PRO A 75 2.11 0.66 -1.17
C PRO A 75 2.08 2.05 -1.81
N ALA A 76 2.16 3.11 -1.00
CA ALA A 76 2.20 4.49 -1.47
C ALA A 76 3.50 4.81 -2.21
N ASP A 77 4.66 4.38 -1.68
CA ASP A 77 5.94 4.59 -2.35
C ASP A 77 6.00 3.85 -3.69
N VAL A 78 5.50 2.61 -3.74
CA VAL A 78 5.39 1.84 -4.98
C VAL A 78 4.48 2.56 -5.97
N ALA A 79 3.30 3.01 -5.53
CA ALA A 79 2.39 3.76 -6.39
C ALA A 79 3.03 5.05 -6.91
N GLU A 80 3.78 5.77 -6.08
CA GLU A 80 4.50 6.98 -6.49
C GLU A 80 5.47 6.69 -7.65
N VAL A 81 6.29 5.65 -7.57
CA VAL A 81 7.20 5.28 -8.67
C VAL A 81 6.43 4.90 -9.93
N LEU A 82 5.33 4.17 -9.80
CA LEU A 82 4.48 3.79 -10.92
C LEU A 82 3.77 5.00 -11.57
N ILE A 83 3.46 6.05 -10.78
CA ILE A 83 2.77 7.26 -11.22
C ILE A 83 3.75 8.33 -11.74
N CYS A 84 4.75 8.73 -10.95
CA CYS A 84 5.47 10.00 -11.05
C CYS A 84 6.39 10.17 -12.27
N ASN A 85 6.79 9.11 -12.97
CA ASN A 85 7.59 9.26 -14.20
C ASN A 85 6.71 9.45 -15.44
N THR A 86 5.84 10.47 -15.38
CA THR A 86 4.79 10.74 -16.39
C THR A 86 5.25 11.53 -17.62
N THR A 87 6.46 12.11 -17.62
CA THR A 87 6.87 13.13 -18.60
C THR A 87 7.29 12.65 -19.99
N GLU A 88 7.38 11.35 -20.31
CA GLU A 88 7.71 10.93 -21.69
C GLU A 88 6.80 9.84 -22.28
N SER A 89 6.01 10.24 -23.29
CA SER A 89 5.36 9.48 -24.38
C SER A 89 5.13 7.96 -24.22
N LYS A 90 3.86 7.54 -24.30
CA LYS A 90 3.38 6.13 -24.36
C LYS A 90 4.01 5.45 -25.59
N VAL A 91 4.77 4.37 -25.48
CA VAL A 91 4.28 2.96 -25.38
C VAL A 91 5.34 2.01 -24.77
N SER A 92 6.58 2.46 -24.47
CA SER A 92 7.66 1.63 -23.86
C SER A 92 7.76 1.72 -22.32
N ARG A 93 6.71 2.25 -21.66
CA ARG A 93 6.75 2.84 -20.30
C ARG A 93 6.71 1.85 -19.13
N ALA A 94 6.23 0.63 -19.39
CA ALA A 94 6.05 -0.42 -18.40
C ALA A 94 7.38 -0.87 -17.79
N THR A 95 8.29 -1.29 -18.66
CA THR A 95 9.56 -1.92 -18.30
C THR A 95 10.49 -0.93 -17.61
N GLY A 96 10.65 0.29 -18.13
CA GLY A 96 11.53 1.29 -17.53
C GLY A 96 11.11 1.72 -16.11
N ARG A 97 9.81 1.76 -15.81
CA ARG A 97 9.31 2.11 -14.46
C ARG A 97 9.55 0.99 -13.44
N LEU A 98 9.44 -0.26 -13.90
CA LEU A 98 9.77 -1.42 -13.08
C LEU A 98 11.27 -1.49 -12.83
N GLU A 99 12.10 -1.17 -13.84
CA GLU A 99 13.55 -1.03 -13.70
C GLU A 99 13.94 0.11 -12.74
N GLU A 100 13.24 1.25 -12.77
CA GLU A 100 13.45 2.34 -11.81
C GLU A 100 13.07 1.95 -10.38
N LEU A 101 11.95 1.24 -10.20
CA LEU A 101 11.58 0.71 -8.89
C LEU A 101 12.67 -0.21 -8.34
N THR A 102 13.18 -1.11 -9.18
CA THR A 102 14.33 -1.94 -8.83
C THR A 102 15.55 -1.07 -8.51
N ALA A 103 15.98 -0.18 -9.41
CA ALA A 103 17.18 0.64 -9.25
C ALA A 103 17.14 1.56 -8.01
N GLN A 104 16.03 2.26 -7.76
CA GLN A 104 15.88 3.19 -6.64
C GLN A 104 16.04 2.50 -5.28
N TYR A 105 15.63 1.23 -5.18
CA TYR A 105 15.66 0.47 -3.93
C TYR A 105 16.85 -0.50 -3.83
N PHE A 106 17.44 -0.92 -4.95
CA PHE A 106 18.72 -1.65 -4.98
C PHE A 106 19.93 -0.72 -4.78
N LEU A 107 19.91 0.55 -5.26
CA LEU A 107 21.04 1.47 -5.16
C LEU A 107 21.09 2.29 -3.85
N LYS A 108 20.09 2.15 -2.97
CA LYS A 108 20.03 2.94 -1.72
C LYS A 108 20.89 2.38 -0.58
N TYR A 109 21.65 1.29 -0.79
CA TYR A 109 22.61 0.71 0.15
C TYR A 109 23.79 0.04 -0.57
#